data_AF-A0AAU2XAE6-F1
#
_entry.id   AF-A0AAU2XAE6-F1
#
_cell.length_a   1.000
_cell.length_b   1.000
_cell.length_c   1.000
_cell.angle_alpha   90.00
_cell.angle_beta   90.00
_cell.angle_gamma   90.00
#
_symmetry.space_group_name_H-M   'P 1'
#
loop_
_entity.id
_entity.type
_entity.pdbx_description
1 polymer ?
#
loop_
_entity_poly.entity_id
_entity_poly.type
_entity_poly.pdbx_seq_one_letter_code
_entity_poly.pdbx_strand_id
1 'polypeptide(L)'
;MGPSTERDVVGDADTAVHWVWDADLPPHDKQNFARFIERFPSLTFTRDTEASLAAAESGDVVVLPPHIRRARSVLSFVHPPLLALFDGFDYECGASDLEGDVWYSIGLGNAGDEMLADFAEHAHGYVVGAWHGSDGSYLMVDTLHVEDERIFECDGESLAFAVADGEPVEEIIAPAFASYSSMLGHIVALRTWAGEVTAAR
;
A
#
# COMPACT_ATOMS: atom_id res chain seq x y z
N MET A 1 -11.14 4.66 17.08
CA MET A 1 -10.33 4.47 18.31
C MET A 1 -9.94 3.00 18.35
N GLY A 2 -8.77 2.65 17.81
CA GLY A 2 -8.35 1.26 17.61
C GLY A 2 -7.57 0.69 18.81
N PRO A 3 -7.60 -0.64 19.03
CA PRO A 3 -6.87 -1.29 20.10
C PRO A 3 -5.36 -1.25 19.83
N SER A 4 -4.61 -0.77 20.83
CA SER A 4 -3.16 -0.89 20.90
C SER A 4 -2.77 -2.36 21.03
N THR A 5 -2.34 -2.97 19.93
CA THR A 5 -1.63 -4.25 19.89
C THR A 5 -0.20 -4.01 19.41
N GLU A 6 0.72 -4.90 19.76
CA GLU A 6 2.17 -4.69 19.77
C GLU A 6 2.71 -3.86 18.59
N ARG A 7 3.31 -2.71 18.96
CA ARG A 7 3.64 -1.61 18.06
C ARG A 7 4.64 -2.04 17.02
N ASP A 8 4.40 -1.62 15.78
CA ASP A 8 5.38 -1.63 14.71
C ASP A 8 6.76 -1.18 15.21
N VAL A 9 7.82 -1.76 14.65
CA VAL A 9 9.18 -1.34 15.00
C VAL A 9 9.45 -0.02 14.28
N VAL A 10 9.76 1.03 15.04
CA VAL A 10 10.05 2.37 14.52
C VAL A 10 11.57 2.60 14.50
N GLY A 11 12.08 3.19 13.42
CA GLY A 11 13.49 3.53 13.24
C GLY A 11 13.65 4.82 12.45
N ASP A 12 14.80 5.48 12.59
CA ASP A 12 15.19 6.57 11.71
C ASP A 12 15.62 6.04 10.33
N ALA A 13 15.98 6.95 9.41
CA ALA A 13 16.39 6.58 8.06
C ALA A 13 17.59 5.62 8.04
N ASP A 14 18.62 5.86 8.86
CA ASP A 14 19.81 5.01 8.92
C ASP A 14 19.44 3.60 9.39
N THR A 15 18.61 3.50 10.43
CA THR A 15 18.10 2.22 10.94
C THR A 15 17.26 1.50 9.89
N ALA A 16 16.38 2.20 9.17
CA ALA A 16 15.54 1.64 8.13
C ALA A 16 16.35 1.13 6.93
N VAL A 17 17.39 1.86 6.53
CA VAL A 17 18.34 1.42 5.50
C VAL A 17 19.01 0.11 5.92
N HIS A 18 19.41 -0.03 7.18
CA HIS A 18 19.94 -1.29 7.69
C HIS A 18 18.92 -2.43 7.62
N TRP A 19 17.65 -2.21 7.98
CA TRP A 19 16.61 -3.25 7.82
C TRP A 19 16.53 -3.76 6.38
N VAL A 20 16.56 -2.86 5.40
CA VAL A 20 16.48 -3.21 3.98
C VAL A 20 17.69 -4.01 3.51
N TRP A 21 18.90 -3.58 3.87
CA TRP A 21 20.12 -4.23 3.39
C TRP A 21 20.39 -5.58 4.05
N ASP A 22 20.03 -5.74 5.33
CA ASP A 22 20.20 -6.98 6.08
C ASP A 22 19.12 -8.02 5.73
N ALA A 23 17.98 -7.60 5.18
CA ALA A 23 16.90 -8.50 4.81
C ALA A 23 17.25 -9.40 3.61
N ASP A 24 16.64 -10.58 3.57
CA ASP A 24 16.67 -11.47 2.39
C ASP A 24 15.61 -11.03 1.37
N LEU A 25 15.96 -9.98 0.61
CA LEU A 25 15.12 -9.39 -0.43
C LEU A 25 15.83 -9.44 -1.80
N PRO A 26 15.06 -9.54 -2.89
CA PRO A 26 15.57 -9.31 -4.23
C PRO A 26 16.31 -7.97 -4.35
N PRO A 27 17.37 -7.86 -5.18
CA PRO A 27 18.13 -6.62 -5.32
C PRO A 27 17.30 -5.40 -5.75
N HIS A 28 16.29 -5.59 -6.59
CA HIS A 28 15.41 -4.51 -7.04
C HIS A 28 14.54 -3.98 -5.89
N ASP A 29 14.03 -4.85 -5.02
CA ASP A 29 13.27 -4.45 -3.84
C ASP A 29 14.12 -3.65 -2.86
N LYS A 30 15.36 -4.09 -2.63
CA LYS A 30 16.31 -3.35 -1.80
C LYS A 30 16.56 -1.94 -2.34
N GLN A 31 16.74 -1.82 -3.65
CA GLN A 31 16.95 -0.52 -4.30
C GLN A 31 15.73 0.38 -4.19
N ASN A 32 14.52 -0.15 -4.38
CA ASN A 32 13.29 0.63 -4.30
C ASN A 32 13.03 1.13 -2.87
N PHE A 33 13.19 0.28 -1.86
CA PHE A 33 13.07 0.69 -0.46
C PHE A 33 14.15 1.68 -0.04
N ALA A 34 15.41 1.44 -0.41
CA ALA A 34 16.50 2.37 -0.13
C ALA A 34 16.24 3.74 -0.79
N ARG A 35 15.79 3.77 -2.05
CA ARG A 35 15.39 4.99 -2.76
C ARG A 35 14.32 5.77 -1.99
N PHE A 36 13.28 5.09 -1.51
CA PHE A 36 12.23 5.72 -0.71
C PHE A 36 12.80 6.33 0.58
N ILE A 37 13.59 5.57 1.34
CA ILE A 37 14.16 6.06 2.60
C ILE A 37 15.12 7.24 2.38
N GLU A 38 15.99 7.13 1.38
CA GLU A 38 16.98 8.15 1.04
C GLU A 38 16.33 9.47 0.60
N ARG A 39 15.16 9.44 -0.05
CA ARG A 39 14.39 10.63 -0.43
C ARG A 39 13.79 11.37 0.78
N PHE A 40 13.63 10.71 1.93
CA PHE A 40 12.99 11.26 3.13
C PHE A 40 13.81 11.04 4.41
N PRO A 41 15.04 11.56 4.49
CA PRO A 41 16.00 11.27 5.58
C PRO A 41 15.56 11.76 6.95
N SER A 42 14.68 12.76 7.01
CA SER A 42 14.23 13.40 8.24
C SER A 42 13.03 12.69 8.86
N LEU A 43 12.48 11.68 8.17
CA LEU A 43 11.33 10.93 8.66
C LEU A 43 11.78 9.72 9.48
N THR A 44 10.84 9.21 10.26
CA THR A 44 10.95 7.88 10.86
C THR A 44 10.13 6.89 10.07
N PHE A 45 10.58 5.65 10.05
CA PHE A 45 10.01 4.56 9.28
C PHE A 45 9.56 3.44 10.21
N THR A 46 8.62 2.65 9.72
CA THR A 46 8.11 1.47 10.42
C THR A 46 8.32 0.22 9.60
N ARG A 47 8.37 -0.90 10.31
CA ARG A 47 8.12 -2.23 9.74
C ARG A 47 7.14 -2.98 10.64
N ASP A 48 6.31 -3.79 10.01
CA ASP A 48 5.28 -4.55 10.69
C ASP A 48 5.92 -5.71 11.48
N THR A 49 5.31 -6.06 12.61
CA THR A 49 5.68 -7.24 13.37
C THR A 49 4.84 -8.43 12.90
N GLU A 50 5.26 -9.66 13.24
CA GLU A 50 4.42 -10.83 12.99
C GLU A 50 3.03 -10.69 13.65
N ALA A 51 2.98 -10.08 14.84
CA ALA A 51 1.74 -9.83 15.56
C ALA A 51 0.84 -8.83 14.82
N SER A 52 1.38 -7.73 14.27
CA SER A 52 0.57 -6.75 13.52
C SER A 52 0.08 -7.31 12.18
N LEU A 53 0.90 -8.10 11.49
CA LEU A 53 0.48 -8.81 10.28
C LEU A 53 -0.61 -9.87 10.56
N ALA A 54 -0.46 -10.65 11.64
CA ALA A 54 -1.47 -11.64 12.04
C ALA A 54 -2.77 -10.97 12.49
N ALA A 55 -2.70 -9.80 13.10
CA ALA A 55 -3.88 -9.03 13.47
C ALA A 55 -4.67 -8.58 12.23
N ALA A 56 -3.98 -8.11 11.17
CA ALA A 56 -4.61 -7.74 9.90
C ALA A 56 -5.36 -8.94 9.27
N GLU A 57 -4.73 -10.11 9.23
CA GLU A 57 -5.36 -11.33 8.68
C GLU A 57 -6.56 -11.82 9.50
N SER A 58 -6.56 -11.57 10.81
CA SER A 58 -7.64 -12.02 11.70
C SER A 58 -8.94 -11.22 11.56
N GLY A 59 -8.85 -9.98 11.06
CA GLY A 59 -10.01 -9.08 10.90
C GLY A 59 -10.83 -9.38 9.65
N ASP A 60 -10.16 -9.76 8.56
CA ASP A 60 -10.70 -9.54 7.21
C ASP A 60 -10.93 -10.82 6.40
N VAL A 61 -10.84 -12.00 7.03
CA VAL A 61 -11.02 -13.32 6.35
C VAL A 61 -10.04 -13.55 5.20
N VAL A 62 -8.96 -12.77 5.12
CA VAL A 62 -7.98 -12.80 4.05
C VAL A 62 -6.61 -13.13 4.60
N VAL A 63 -5.89 -14.02 3.91
CA VAL A 63 -4.48 -14.33 4.19
C VAL A 63 -3.61 -13.42 3.34
N LEU A 64 -2.68 -12.70 3.95
CA LEU A 64 -1.80 -11.80 3.21
C LEU A 64 -0.84 -12.62 2.34
N PRO A 65 -0.64 -12.24 1.06
CA PRO A 65 0.35 -12.89 0.23
C PRO A 65 1.74 -12.89 0.88
N PRO A 66 2.53 -13.98 0.77
CA PRO A 66 3.84 -14.08 1.42
C PRO A 66 4.80 -12.95 1.05
N HIS A 67 4.73 -12.47 -0.20
CA HIS A 67 5.56 -11.36 -0.67
C HIS A 67 5.23 -10.04 0.04
N ILE A 68 3.96 -9.77 0.37
CA ILE A 68 3.53 -8.60 1.15
C ILE A 68 3.97 -8.71 2.60
N ARG A 69 3.79 -9.89 3.23
CA ARG A 69 4.28 -10.13 4.59
C ARG A 69 5.78 -9.89 4.68
N ARG A 70 6.55 -10.42 3.71
CA ARG A 70 8.00 -10.23 3.61
C ARG A 70 8.35 -8.76 3.43
N ALA A 71 7.74 -8.07 2.47
CA ALA A 71 7.99 -6.66 2.21
C ALA A 71 7.74 -5.79 3.45
N ARG A 72 6.55 -5.91 4.06
CA ARG A 72 6.13 -5.05 5.18
C ARG A 72 6.84 -5.36 6.50
N SER A 73 7.33 -6.59 6.69
CA SER A 73 8.22 -6.92 7.82
C SER A 73 9.64 -6.37 7.68
N VAL A 74 10.02 -5.87 6.49
CA VAL A 74 11.27 -5.12 6.26
C VAL A 74 11.03 -3.63 6.33
N LEU A 75 10.08 -3.13 5.54
CA LEU A 75 9.66 -1.74 5.51
C LEU A 75 8.17 -1.66 5.20
N SER A 76 7.42 -1.17 6.17
CA SER A 76 5.98 -0.95 6.10
C SER A 76 5.72 0.41 5.48
N PHE A 77 6.01 1.50 6.20
CA PHE A 77 5.86 2.86 5.68
C PHE A 77 6.61 3.87 6.57
N VAL A 78 6.08 5.10 6.69
CA VAL A 78 6.57 6.14 7.62
C VAL A 78 5.75 6.19 8.92
N HIS A 79 6.38 6.69 9.97
CA HIS A 79 5.76 6.99 11.25
C HIS A 79 5.93 8.48 11.60
N PRO A 80 4.87 9.19 12.03
CA PRO A 80 3.46 8.77 11.95
C PRO A 80 3.02 8.58 10.48
N PRO A 81 1.92 7.85 10.21
CA PRO A 81 1.41 7.67 8.84
C PRO A 81 1.06 9.01 8.18
N LEU A 82 1.50 9.17 6.93
CA LEU A 82 1.29 10.34 6.07
C LEU A 82 0.54 9.95 4.80
N LEU A 83 0.07 10.94 4.04
CA LEU A 83 -0.45 10.73 2.70
C LEU A 83 0.69 10.74 1.69
N ALA A 84 0.68 9.84 0.72
CA ALA A 84 1.69 9.71 -0.33
C ALA A 84 1.20 10.25 -1.66
N LEU A 85 2.08 10.98 -2.36
CA LEU A 85 1.92 11.33 -3.77
C LEU A 85 2.96 10.54 -4.58
N PHE A 86 2.50 9.88 -5.63
CA PHE A 86 3.34 9.13 -6.57
C PHE A 86 3.75 10.00 -7.76
N ASP A 87 4.94 9.80 -8.32
CA ASP A 87 5.37 10.43 -9.59
C ASP A 87 4.82 9.75 -10.84
N GLY A 88 4.22 8.58 -10.67
CA GLY A 88 3.60 7.79 -11.71
C GLY A 88 3.34 6.37 -11.24
N PHE A 89 2.92 5.54 -12.18
CA PHE A 89 2.64 4.12 -12.02
C PHE A 89 3.56 3.33 -12.95
N ASP A 90 3.86 2.07 -12.60
CA ASP A 90 4.65 1.18 -13.47
C ASP A 90 3.84 0.72 -14.70
N TYR A 91 2.52 0.81 -14.64
CA TYR A 91 1.57 0.37 -15.66
C TYR A 91 0.48 1.43 -15.87
N GLU A 92 -0.16 1.40 -17.05
CA GLU A 92 -1.36 2.19 -17.31
C GLU A 92 -2.54 1.62 -16.48
N CYS A 93 -3.20 2.48 -15.71
CA CYS A 93 -4.37 2.17 -14.88
C CYS A 93 -5.34 3.37 -14.83
N GLY A 94 -6.53 3.20 -14.25
CA GLY A 94 -7.53 4.28 -14.18
C GLY A 94 -7.00 5.51 -13.45
N ALA A 95 -6.26 5.29 -12.36
CA ALA A 95 -5.62 6.36 -11.61
C ALA A 95 -4.53 7.12 -12.39
N SER A 96 -3.94 6.53 -13.42
CA SER A 96 -2.89 7.17 -14.24
C SER A 96 -3.42 8.25 -15.19
N ASP A 97 -4.73 8.23 -15.48
CA ASP A 97 -5.42 9.20 -16.34
C ASP A 97 -5.99 10.40 -15.56
N LEU A 98 -5.91 10.39 -14.23
CA LEU A 98 -6.48 11.44 -13.39
C LEU A 98 -5.67 12.73 -13.49
N GLU A 99 -6.38 13.86 -13.64
CA GLU A 99 -5.76 15.19 -13.60
C GLU A 99 -5.53 15.64 -12.15
N GLY A 100 -4.29 16.02 -11.84
CA GLY A 100 -3.91 16.64 -10.56
C GLY A 100 -3.23 15.70 -9.56
N ASP A 101 -2.98 16.22 -8.36
CA ASP A 101 -2.26 15.49 -7.31
C ASP A 101 -3.21 14.55 -6.54
N VAL A 102 -3.09 13.24 -6.79
CA VAL A 102 -3.82 12.20 -6.07
C VAL A 102 -3.01 11.73 -4.87
N TRP A 103 -3.57 11.89 -3.67
CA TRP A 103 -2.89 11.57 -2.41
C TRP A 103 -3.45 10.30 -1.81
N TYR A 104 -2.60 9.29 -1.60
CA TYR A 104 -3.00 8.00 -1.05
C TYR A 104 -2.66 7.89 0.43
N SER A 105 -3.58 7.35 1.23
CA SER A 105 -3.23 6.81 2.53
C SER A 105 -2.75 5.36 2.34
N ILE A 106 -1.55 5.04 2.83
CA ILE A 106 -0.90 3.73 2.65
C ILE A 106 -1.00 2.95 3.95
N GLY A 107 -1.52 1.72 3.87
CA GLY A 107 -1.74 0.87 5.04
C GLY A 107 -2.62 -0.33 4.70
N LEU A 108 -2.51 -1.38 5.51
CA LEU A 108 -3.34 -2.57 5.41
C LEU A 108 -4.78 -2.27 5.83
N GLY A 109 -5.75 -2.78 5.06
CA GLY A 109 -7.17 -2.63 5.37
C GLY A 109 -7.65 -1.18 5.30
N ASN A 110 -7.01 -0.34 4.47
CA ASN A 110 -7.30 1.09 4.41
C ASN A 110 -8.54 1.41 3.56
N ALA A 111 -9.66 0.74 3.84
CA ALA A 111 -10.98 1.02 3.28
C ALA A 111 -12.06 0.82 4.37
N GLY A 112 -13.30 1.23 4.10
CA GLY A 112 -14.42 0.94 5.01
C GLY A 112 -14.78 -0.55 5.01
N ASP A 113 -15.36 -1.05 6.11
CA ASP A 113 -15.70 -2.46 6.30
C ASP A 113 -16.49 -3.07 5.12
N GLU A 114 -17.44 -2.30 4.55
CA GLU A 114 -18.25 -2.73 3.40
C GLU A 114 -17.39 -2.91 2.14
N MET A 115 -16.57 -1.91 1.81
CA MET A 115 -15.66 -1.97 0.67
C MET A 115 -14.60 -3.08 0.82
N LEU A 116 -14.08 -3.29 2.05
CA LEU A 116 -13.17 -4.41 2.32
C LEU A 116 -13.83 -5.77 2.09
N ALA A 117 -15.10 -5.91 2.47
CA ALA A 117 -15.86 -7.13 2.20
C ALA A 117 -16.04 -7.35 0.70
N ASP A 118 -16.38 -6.30 -0.06
CA ASP A 118 -16.53 -6.39 -1.52
C ASP A 118 -15.22 -6.78 -2.20
N PHE A 119 -14.09 -6.19 -1.79
CA PHE A 119 -12.76 -6.57 -2.31
C PHE A 119 -12.42 -8.03 -2.00
N ALA A 120 -12.69 -8.50 -0.78
CA ALA A 120 -12.39 -9.86 -0.39
C ALA A 120 -13.29 -10.89 -1.11
N GLU A 121 -14.59 -10.61 -1.22
CA GLU A 121 -15.59 -11.54 -1.78
C GLU A 121 -15.54 -11.58 -3.31
N HIS A 122 -15.41 -10.42 -3.96
CA HIS A 122 -15.59 -10.31 -5.41
C HIS A 122 -14.27 -10.14 -6.16
N ALA A 123 -13.34 -9.32 -5.64
CA ALA A 123 -12.08 -9.03 -6.32
C ALA A 123 -10.91 -9.91 -5.89
N HIS A 124 -11.10 -10.71 -4.83
CA HIS A 124 -10.02 -11.44 -4.14
C HIS A 124 -8.84 -10.54 -3.79
N GLY A 125 -9.11 -9.29 -3.45
CA GLY A 125 -8.13 -8.25 -3.18
C GLY A 125 -8.00 -7.95 -1.70
N TYR A 126 -6.80 -7.54 -1.27
CA TYR A 126 -6.59 -6.91 0.02
C TYR A 126 -6.05 -5.50 -0.14
N VAL A 127 -6.73 -4.50 0.44
CA VAL A 127 -6.38 -3.09 0.26
C VAL A 127 -5.10 -2.74 1.03
N VAL A 128 -4.13 -2.17 0.32
CA VAL A 128 -2.84 -1.68 0.82
C VAL A 128 -2.67 -0.16 0.69
N GLY A 129 -3.59 0.50 0.00
CA GLY A 129 -3.67 1.95 -0.09
C GLY A 129 -5.02 2.41 -0.62
N ALA A 130 -5.41 3.64 -0.30
CA ALA A 130 -6.65 4.24 -0.80
C ALA A 130 -6.48 5.73 -1.02
N TRP A 131 -7.11 6.25 -2.07
CA TRP A 131 -7.16 7.68 -2.32
C TRP A 131 -7.80 8.38 -1.11
N HIS A 132 -7.07 9.33 -0.53
CA HIS A 132 -7.58 10.15 0.55
C HIS A 132 -8.61 11.17 0.06
N GLY A 133 -9.79 11.13 0.68
CA GLY A 133 -10.86 12.11 0.47
C GLY A 133 -11.82 11.77 -0.67
N SER A 134 -11.69 10.59 -1.28
CA SER A 134 -12.58 10.05 -2.29
C SER A 134 -12.52 8.53 -2.27
N ASP A 135 -13.58 7.86 -2.71
CA ASP A 135 -13.59 6.39 -2.90
C ASP A 135 -13.18 6.00 -4.34
N GLY A 136 -12.56 6.94 -5.07
CA GLY A 136 -12.28 6.80 -6.50
C GLY A 136 -11.05 5.98 -6.88
N SER A 137 -10.24 5.51 -5.94
CA SER A 137 -9.13 4.59 -6.27
C SER A 137 -8.59 3.88 -5.05
N TYR A 138 -8.49 2.56 -5.15
CA TYR A 138 -7.88 1.68 -4.15
C TYR A 138 -6.70 0.95 -4.76
N LEU A 139 -5.64 0.81 -3.97
CA LEU A 139 -4.48 -0.01 -4.27
C LEU A 139 -4.60 -1.31 -3.48
N MET A 140 -4.52 -2.44 -4.15
CA MET A 140 -4.73 -3.75 -3.54
C MET A 140 -3.74 -4.79 -4.04
N VAL A 141 -3.67 -5.90 -3.32
CA VAL A 141 -2.87 -7.09 -3.68
C VAL A 141 -3.80 -8.25 -3.95
N ASP A 142 -3.45 -9.09 -4.92
CA ASP A 142 -4.21 -10.30 -5.22
C ASP A 142 -3.94 -11.36 -4.14
N THR A 143 -5.01 -11.85 -3.53
CA THR A 143 -4.96 -12.85 -2.45
C THR A 143 -5.25 -14.26 -2.95
N LEU A 144 -5.71 -14.40 -4.20
CA LEU A 144 -5.91 -15.67 -4.89
C LEU A 144 -4.64 -16.11 -5.61
N HIS A 145 -3.99 -15.21 -6.38
CA HIS A 145 -2.75 -15.45 -7.11
C HIS A 145 -1.55 -14.90 -6.34
N VAL A 146 -1.24 -15.49 -5.19
CA VAL A 146 -0.27 -14.97 -4.21
C VAL A 146 1.19 -14.87 -4.70
N GLU A 147 1.51 -15.48 -5.85
CA GLU A 147 2.77 -15.35 -6.56
C GLU A 147 2.89 -14.07 -7.39
N ASP A 148 1.78 -13.41 -7.69
CA ASP A 148 1.76 -12.14 -8.39
C ASP A 148 2.10 -11.03 -7.41
N GLU A 149 3.30 -10.48 -7.53
CA GLU A 149 3.79 -9.46 -6.61
C GLU A 149 3.24 -8.05 -6.93
N ARG A 150 2.50 -7.90 -8.03
CA ARG A 150 1.99 -6.60 -8.49
C ARG A 150 0.99 -6.00 -7.50
N ILE A 151 0.97 -4.68 -7.47
CA ILE A 151 -0.11 -3.91 -6.82
C ILE A 151 -1.10 -3.52 -7.90
N PHE A 152 -2.37 -3.82 -7.67
CA PHE A 152 -3.47 -3.52 -8.57
C PHE A 152 -4.19 -2.26 -8.11
N GLU A 153 -4.72 -1.52 -9.07
CA GLU A 153 -5.60 -0.39 -8.87
C GLU A 153 -7.02 -0.75 -9.30
N CYS A 154 -7.98 -0.25 -8.53
CA CYS A 154 -9.39 -0.42 -8.80
C CYS A 154 -10.15 0.84 -8.34
N ASP A 155 -10.96 1.40 -9.23
CA ASP A 155 -11.90 2.47 -8.89
C ASP A 155 -13.05 1.90 -8.05
N GLY A 156 -13.26 2.46 -6.87
CA GLY A 156 -14.25 1.94 -5.92
C GLY A 156 -15.70 2.10 -6.38
N GLU A 157 -15.99 3.17 -7.10
CA GLU A 157 -17.33 3.40 -7.66
C GLU A 157 -17.64 2.36 -8.75
N SER A 158 -16.69 2.10 -9.65
CA SER A 158 -16.79 1.05 -10.66
C SER A 158 -16.93 -0.34 -10.04
N LEU A 159 -16.20 -0.63 -8.96
CA LEU A 159 -16.35 -1.89 -8.22
C LEU A 159 -17.75 -2.06 -7.66
N ALA A 160 -18.25 -1.05 -6.95
CA ALA A 160 -19.59 -1.08 -6.37
C ALA A 160 -20.67 -1.29 -7.45
N PHE A 161 -20.54 -0.66 -8.62
CA PHE A 161 -21.46 -0.87 -9.74
C PHE A 161 -21.36 -2.27 -10.33
N ALA A 162 -20.16 -2.77 -10.62
CA ALA A 162 -19.97 -4.12 -11.16
C ALA A 162 -20.54 -5.18 -10.22
N VAL A 163 -20.32 -5.05 -8.90
CA VAL A 163 -20.89 -5.95 -7.89
C VAL A 163 -22.42 -5.87 -7.88
N ALA A 164 -22.99 -4.66 -7.89
CA ALA A 164 -24.43 -4.45 -7.86
C ALA A 164 -25.14 -5.02 -9.10
N ASP A 165 -24.50 -4.92 -10.27
CA ASP A 165 -25.02 -5.40 -11.55
C ASP A 165 -24.67 -6.88 -11.84
N GLY A 166 -23.80 -7.49 -11.01
CA GLY A 166 -23.33 -8.87 -11.17
C GLY A 166 -22.40 -9.05 -12.36
N GLU A 167 -21.67 -7.99 -12.73
CA GLU A 167 -20.68 -7.99 -13.80
C GLU A 167 -19.32 -8.52 -13.30
N PRO A 168 -18.47 -9.06 -14.19
CA PRO A 168 -17.12 -9.49 -13.84
C PRO A 168 -16.26 -8.30 -13.36
N VAL A 169 -15.74 -8.38 -12.13
CA VAL A 169 -14.91 -7.30 -11.54
C VAL A 169 -13.48 -7.32 -12.06
N GLU A 170 -13.03 -8.41 -12.67
CA GLU A 170 -11.67 -8.56 -13.19
C GLU A 170 -11.37 -7.58 -14.32
N GLU A 171 -12.39 -7.07 -15.01
CA GLU A 171 -12.23 -6.12 -16.13
C GLU A 171 -11.95 -4.68 -15.68
N ILE A 172 -12.24 -4.35 -14.42
CA ILE A 172 -12.04 -3.00 -13.84
C ILE A 172 -10.81 -2.94 -12.91
N ILE A 173 -10.08 -4.05 -12.77
CA ILE A 173 -8.88 -4.16 -11.97
C ILE A 173 -7.67 -4.13 -12.92
N ALA A 174 -6.80 -3.14 -12.73
CA ALA A 174 -5.61 -2.98 -13.56
C ALA A 174 -4.33 -3.06 -12.71
N PRO A 175 -3.23 -3.65 -13.18
CA PRO A 175 -1.95 -3.53 -12.49
C PRO A 175 -1.53 -2.05 -12.46
N ALA A 176 -0.94 -1.60 -11.36
CA ALA A 176 -0.49 -0.22 -11.18
C ALA A 176 0.99 -0.14 -10.79
N PHE A 177 1.47 -1.05 -9.93
CA PHE A 177 2.90 -1.14 -9.58
C PHE A 177 3.42 -2.56 -9.75
N ALA A 178 4.70 -2.70 -10.10
CA ALA A 178 5.36 -3.98 -10.28
C ALA A 178 5.51 -4.76 -8.96
N SER A 179 5.61 -4.04 -7.85
CA SER A 179 5.60 -4.61 -6.50
C SER A 179 5.30 -3.55 -5.43
N TYR A 180 5.08 -4.00 -4.20
CA TYR A 180 4.96 -3.11 -3.04
C TYR A 180 6.17 -2.19 -2.86
N SER A 181 7.39 -2.73 -3.07
CA SER A 181 8.61 -1.93 -2.97
C SER A 181 8.65 -0.87 -4.07
N SER A 182 8.28 -1.23 -5.31
CA SER A 182 8.21 -0.31 -6.45
C SER A 182 7.27 0.85 -6.14
N MET A 183 6.06 0.54 -5.64
CA MET A 183 5.08 1.53 -5.19
C MET A 183 5.68 2.54 -4.20
N LEU A 184 6.34 2.07 -3.13
CA LEU A 184 6.99 3.00 -2.19
C LEU A 184 8.10 3.81 -2.85
N GLY A 185 8.83 3.20 -3.79
CA GLY A 185 9.85 3.88 -4.56
C GLY A 185 9.32 5.02 -5.43
N HIS A 186 8.06 4.96 -5.88
CA HIS A 186 7.41 6.00 -6.69
C HIS A 186 6.95 7.21 -5.87
N ILE A 187 7.04 7.14 -4.54
CA ILE A 187 6.64 8.26 -3.69
C ILE A 187 7.60 9.43 -3.87
N VAL A 188 7.05 10.60 -4.18
CA VAL A 188 7.77 11.86 -4.38
C VAL A 188 7.36 12.98 -3.45
N ALA A 189 6.22 12.85 -2.77
CA ALA A 189 5.89 13.73 -1.67
C ALA A 189 5.06 13.01 -0.61
N LEU A 190 5.18 13.48 0.62
CA LEU A 190 4.41 13.03 1.75
C LEU A 190 3.70 14.22 2.40
N ARG A 191 2.44 14.06 2.79
CA ARG A 191 1.63 15.13 3.37
C ARG A 191 1.05 14.72 4.72
N THR A 192 1.17 15.61 5.72
CA THR A 192 0.52 15.42 7.01
C THR A 192 -0.99 15.61 6.89
N TRP A 193 -1.75 15.10 7.87
CA TRP A 193 -3.20 15.34 7.95
C TRP A 193 -3.56 16.82 8.12
N ALA A 194 -2.60 17.66 8.55
CA ALA A 194 -2.75 19.11 8.61
C ALA A 194 -2.41 19.83 7.29
N GLY A 195 -1.95 19.09 6.28
CA GLY A 195 -1.64 19.61 4.94
C GLY A 195 -0.19 20.03 4.72
N GLU A 196 0.71 19.82 5.69
CA GLU A 196 2.14 20.11 5.51
C GLU A 196 2.77 19.09 4.58
N VAL A 197 3.49 19.55 3.56
CA VAL A 197 4.10 18.69 2.52
C VAL A 197 5.61 18.62 2.69
N THR A 198 6.14 17.40 2.68
CA THR A 198 7.56 17.10 2.55
C THR A 198 7.79 16.48 1.16
N ALA A 199 8.51 17.18 0.29
CA ALA A 199 8.90 16.66 -1.02
C ALA A 199 10.16 15.80 -0.91
N ALA A 200 10.27 14.79 -1.78
CA ALA A 200 11.49 14.01 -1.96
C ALA A 200 12.66 14.92 -2.37
N ARG A 201 13.85 14.64 -1.80
CA ARG A 201 15.10 15.33 -2.14
C ARG A 201 15.86 14.67 -3.29
#